data_AF-A0A751ZYY6-F1
#
_entry.id   AF-A0A751ZYY6-F1
#
_cell.length_a   1.000
_cell.length_b   1.000
_cell.length_c   1.000
_cell.angle_alpha   90.00
_cell.angle_beta   90.00
_cell.angle_gamma   90.00
#
_symmetry.space_group_name_H-M   'P 1'
#
loop_
_entity.id
_entity.type
_entity.pdbx_description
1 polymer ?
#
loop_
_entity_poly.entity_id
_entity_poly.type
_entity_poly.pdbx_seq_one_letter_code
_entity_poly.pdbx_strand_id
1 'polypeptide(L)' 'MDNQLKIKISNHMTQMSIGEHFGISSQAVGKWLRKGVIPPRRILPLCEILEWKVTPHEIDPAAYPNPTDGLPSQEASAK' A
#
# COMPACT_ATOMS: atom_id res chain seq x y z
N MET A 1 12.55 4.07 0.89
CA MET A 1 11.62 2.92 0.93
C MET A 1 12.40 1.64 0.69
N ASP A 2 12.15 0.66 1.55
CA ASP A 2 12.81 -0.64 1.56
C ASP A 2 12.63 -1.40 0.22
N ASN A 3 13.67 -2.04 -0.29
CA ASN A 3 13.58 -2.86 -1.50
C ASN A 3 12.68 -4.09 -1.32
N GLN A 4 12.64 -4.67 -0.11
CA GLN A 4 11.73 -5.77 0.24
C GLN A 4 10.29 -5.34 0.13
N LEU A 5 9.95 -4.12 0.57
CA LEU A 5 8.58 -3.61 0.48
C LEU A 5 8.13 -3.44 -0.98
N LYS A 6 9.01 -2.94 -1.86
CA LYS A 6 8.71 -2.83 -3.29
C LYS A 6 8.50 -4.19 -3.95
N ILE A 7 9.35 -5.17 -3.61
CA ILE A 7 9.23 -6.55 -4.09
C ILE A 7 7.92 -7.15 -3.58
N LYS A 8 7.58 -6.95 -2.31
CA LYS A 8 6.34 -7.43 -1.68
C LYS A 8 5.10 -6.88 -2.37
N ILE A 9 5.06 -5.57 -2.64
CA ILE A 9 3.97 -4.94 -3.42
C ILE A 9 3.90 -5.56 -4.82
N SER A 10 5.04 -5.66 -5.52
CA SER A 10 5.08 -6.13 -6.91
C SER A 10 4.75 -7.62 -7.07
N ASN A 11 5.02 -8.44 -6.05
CA ASN A 11 4.68 -9.86 -6.02
C ASN A 11 3.17 -10.09 -5.83
N HIS A 12 2.48 -9.16 -5.18
CA HIS A 12 1.06 -9.27 -4.93
C HIS A 12 0.23 -8.62 -6.05
N MET A 13 0.65 -7.45 -6.56
CA MET A 13 -0.08 -6.76 -7.63
C MET A 13 0.82 -5.93 -8.54
N THR A 14 0.47 -5.88 -9.83
CA THR A 14 1.23 -5.11 -10.83
C THR A 14 0.97 -3.61 -10.72
N GLN A 15 1.92 -2.78 -11.15
CA GLN A 15 1.75 -1.31 -11.19
C GLN A 15 0.58 -0.87 -12.09
N MET A 16 0.27 -1.64 -13.12
CA MET A 16 -0.87 -1.39 -14.01
C MET A 16 -2.18 -1.58 -13.25
N SER A 17 -2.36 -2.73 -12.60
CA SER A 17 -3.56 -3.01 -11.81
C SER A 17 -3.73 -2.01 -10.66
N ILE A 18 -2.63 -1.64 -9.97
CA ILE A 18 -2.68 -0.56 -8.97
C ILE A 18 -3.15 0.75 -9.63
N GLY A 19 -2.62 1.09 -10.80
CA GLY A 19 -3.05 2.28 -11.55
C GLY A 19 -4.54 2.28 -11.85
N GLU A 20 -5.07 1.15 -12.34
CA GLU A 20 -6.50 0.96 -12.65
C GLU A 20 -7.37 1.15 -11.41
N HIS A 21 -7.03 0.52 -10.27
CA HIS A 21 -7.75 0.69 -9.01
C HIS A 21 -7.78 2.15 -8.52
N PHE A 22 -6.70 2.90 -8.75
CA PHE A 22 -6.58 4.29 -8.33
C PHE A 22 -7.04 5.31 -9.40
N GLY A 23 -7.44 4.87 -10.59
CA GLY A 23 -7.77 5.76 -11.71
C GLY A 23 -6.58 6.63 -12.17
N ILE A 24 -5.36 6.11 -12.08
CA ILE A 24 -4.13 6.80 -12.48
C ILE A 24 -3.26 5.94 -13.41
N SER A 25 -2.24 6.54 -14.01
CA SER A 25 -1.28 5.79 -14.82
C SER A 25 -0.36 4.89 -13.98
N SER A 26 0.02 3.74 -14.55
CA SER A 26 1.06 2.86 -14.00
C SER A 26 2.40 3.58 -13.76
N GLN A 27 2.73 4.56 -14.60
CA GLN A 27 3.91 5.42 -14.42
C GLN A 27 3.84 6.26 -13.14
N ALA A 28 2.66 6.74 -12.75
CA ALA A 28 2.48 7.46 -11.49
C ALA A 28 2.72 6.54 -10.29
N VAL A 29 2.22 5.30 -10.34
CA VAL A 29 2.51 4.27 -9.33
C VAL A 29 4.01 3.96 -9.27
N GLY A 30 4.65 3.75 -10.44
CA GLY A 30 6.09 3.53 -10.54
C GLY A 30 6.91 4.69 -9.95
N LYS A 31 6.43 5.94 -10.09
CA LYS A 31 7.07 7.11 -9.45
C LYS A 31 7.02 7.01 -7.93
N TRP A 32 5.91 6.56 -7.33
CA TRP A 32 5.82 6.36 -5.88
C TRP A 32 6.82 5.32 -5.40
N LEU A 33 6.84 4.15 -6.05
CA LEU A 33 7.72 3.04 -5.67
C LEU A 33 9.19 3.41 -5.87
N ARG A 34 9.53 4.12 -6.94
CA ARG A 34 10.90 4.60 -7.20
C ARG A 34 11.34 5.63 -6.16
N LYS A 35 10.51 6.65 -5.90
CA LYS A 35 10.81 7.70 -4.92
C LYS A 35 10.69 7.21 -3.47
N GLY A 36 9.99 6.10 -3.27
CA GLY A 36 9.68 5.58 -1.95
C GLY A 36 8.71 6.44 -1.16
N VAL A 37 7.83 7.17 -1.86
CA VAL A 37 6.86 8.09 -1.25
C VAL A 37 5.49 7.77 -1.83
N ILE A 38 4.63 7.21 -0.98
CA ILE A 38 3.22 6.95 -1.28
C ILE A 38 2.41 8.09 -0.65
N PRO A 39 1.52 8.78 -1.39
CA PRO A 39 0.72 9.85 -0.80
C PRO A 39 -0.10 9.35 0.40
N PRO A 40 -0.16 10.06 1.53
CA PRO A 40 -0.83 9.58 2.75
C PRO A 40 -2.28 9.11 2.52
N ARG A 41 -3.04 9.85 1.70
CA ARG A 41 -4.42 9.50 1.33
C ARG A 41 -4.56 8.20 0.51
N ARG A 42 -3.46 7.66 -0.01
CA ARG A 42 -3.43 6.45 -0.84
C ARG A 42 -2.82 5.25 -0.12
N ILE A 43 -2.32 5.44 1.11
CA ILE A 43 -1.72 4.35 1.90
C ILE A 43 -2.78 3.31 2.26
N LEU A 44 -3.87 3.72 2.94
CA LEU A 44 -4.92 2.77 3.34
C LEU A 44 -5.59 2.08 2.14
N PRO A 45 -6.02 2.77 1.07
CA PRO A 45 -6.57 2.09 -0.10
C PRO A 45 -5.57 1.14 -0.78
N LEU A 46 -4.27 1.46 -0.74
CA LEU A 46 -3.26 0.54 -1.28
C LEU A 46 -3.13 -0.70 -0.41
N CYS A 47 -3.12 -0.57 0.91
CA CYS A 47 -3.12 -1.71 1.83
C CYS A 47 -4.36 -2.58 1.64
N GLU A 48 -5.52 -1.97 1.46
CA GLU A 48 -6.80 -2.66 1.26
C GLU A 48 -6.82 -3.50 -0.03
N ILE A 49 -6.45 -2.92 -1.19
CA ILE A 49 -6.39 -3.68 -2.46
C ILE A 49 -5.27 -4.72 -2.49
N LEU A 50 -4.27 -4.59 -1.61
CA LEU A 50 -3.24 -5.59 -1.39
C LEU A 50 -3.62 -6.59 -0.28
N GLU A 51 -4.90 -6.67 0.08
CA GLU A 51 -5.45 -7.57 1.10
C GLU A 51 -4.69 -7.53 2.42
N TRP A 52 -4.22 -6.35 2.81
CA TRP A 52 -3.44 -6.12 4.03
C TRP A 52 -2.15 -6.94 4.11
N LYS A 53 -1.67 -7.50 2.98
CA LYS A 53 -0.35 -8.14 2.92
C LYS A 53 0.75 -7.13 3.21
N VAL A 54 0.53 -5.87 2.84
CA VAL A 54 1.37 -4.73 3.21
C VAL A 54 0.57 -3.82 4.13
N THR A 55 1.17 -3.43 5.25
CA THR A 55 0.53 -2.59 6.27
C THR A 55 0.92 -1.11 6.16
N PRO A 56 0.11 -0.19 6.71
CA PRO A 56 0.46 1.24 6.74
C PRO A 56 1.77 1.52 7.49
N HIS A 57 2.01 0.78 8.57
CA HIS A 57 3.25 0.83 9.35
C HIS A 57 4.49 0.48 8.51
N GLU A 58 4.40 -0.52 7.63
CA GLU A 58 5.50 -0.87 6.73
C GLU A 58 5.79 0.23 5.69
N ILE A 59 4.77 0.98 5.26
CA ILE A 59 4.90 2.03 4.25
C ILE A 59 5.43 3.33 4.84
N ASP A 60 4.85 3.78 5.96
CA ASP A 60 5.18 5.03 6.62
C ASP A 60 5.12 4.87 8.15
N PRO A 61 6.19 4.34 8.77
CA PRO A 61 6.22 4.11 10.22
C PRO A 61 6.20 5.41 11.03
N ALA A 62 6.48 6.56 10.43
CA ALA A 62 6.40 7.84 11.11
C ALA A 62 4.94 8.30 11.26
N ALA A 63 4.11 8.09 10.23
CA ALA A 63 2.68 8.37 10.28
C ALA A 63 1.87 7.27 11.00
N TYR A 64 2.34 6.03 10.96
CA TYR A 64 1.70 4.85 11.55
C TYR A 64 2.69 4.17 12.51
N PRO A 65 2.89 4.68 13.74
CA PRO A 65 3.92 4.17 14.66
C PRO A 65 3.68 2.75 15.17
N ASN A 66 2.43 2.28 15.23
CA ASN A 66 2.10 0.94 15.70
C ASN A 66 1.82 -0.02 14.52
N PRO A 67 2.20 -1.31 14.61
CA PRO A 67 1.95 -2.30 13.55
C PRO A 67 0.47 -2.52 13.22
N THR A 68 -0.44 -2.20 14.15
CA THR A 68 -1.89 -2.35 14.00
C THR A 68 -2.58 -1.07 13.50
N ASP A 69 -1.84 0.02 13.32
CA ASP A 69 -2.44 1.30 12.92
C ASP A 69 -3.04 1.19 11.50
N GLY A 70 -4.31 1.57 11.38
CA GLY A 70 -5.03 1.55 10.11
C GLY A 70 -5.40 0.16 9.58
N LEU A 71 -5.12 -0.91 10.32
CA LEU A 71 -5.63 -2.25 10.00
C LEU A 71 -7.13 -2.35 10.29
N PRO A 72 -7.89 -3.16 9.52
CA PRO A 72 -9.30 -3.38 9.80
C PRO A 72 -9.44 -4.05 11.17
N SER A 73 -10.34 -3.55 12.01
CA SER A 73 -10.75 -4.27 13.21
C SER A 73 -11.27 -5.64 12.79
N GLN A 74 -10.87 -6.70 13.51
CA GLN A 74 -11.16 -8.11 13.18
C GLN A 74 -12.66 -8.42 12.97
N GLU A 75 -13.55 -7.49 13.29
CA GLU A 75 -15.00 -7.56 13.04
C GLU A 75 -15.41 -7.36 11.56
N ALA A 76 -14.55 -6.79 10.71
CA ALA A 76 -14.91 -6.46 9.33
C ALA A 76 -14.75 -7.62 8.32
N SER A 77 -14.13 -8.75 8.70
CA SER A 77 -13.89 -9.88 7.80
C SER A 77 -15.05 -10.88 7.70
N ALA A 78 -16.21 -10.56 8.29
CA ALA A 78 -17.41 -11.40 8.27
C ALA A 78 -18.58 -10.65 7.64
N LYS A 79 -18.57 -10.48 6.32
CA LYS A 79 -19.78 -10.19 5.53
C LYS A 79 -19.66 -10.72 4.12
#